data_AF-A0A2D9LKC0-F1
#
_entry.id   AF-A0A2D9LKC0-F1
#
_cell.length_a   1.000
_cell.length_b   1.000
_cell.length_c   1.000
_cell.angle_alpha   90.00
_cell.angle_beta   90.00
_cell.angle_gamma   90.00
#
_symmetry.space_group_name_H-M   'P 1'
#
loop_
_entity.id
_entity.type
_entity.pdbx_description
1 polymer ?
#
loop_
_entity_poly.entity_id
_entity_poly.type
_entity_poly.pdbx_seq_one_letter_code
_entity_poly.pdbx_strand_id
1 'polypeptide(L)'
;MWGRFGTATKSADSGTEEEFYRAYSRLKNGDKVKIMFYVKDAGISPSQLIGEQVVRVQSFKKKISCEYGGLYYQFETIDDFQTKARIHLSKVVQDWLDSNYSEIESKTVSISEETSDSEPVEYNPLANFTALDESDVDDNLFDLVDLGTEAMNEVVLIVKRMTDATKTLGEKFTQRTKETNSLKVSGSVLDRRSAKRVVNNAANDLDVFVKRMFVEIPEFYKQNSIFADSFSKIAMLSTSEFEKDKGSIKIVLSNLRGYKHAIDSNVGSLKDFQKSIHDLPNMTVSFNQARRRAVAIMHDLLSQLLIASNQIKDIEELLMHHTADDVDF
;
A
#
# COMPACT_ATOMS: atom_id res chain seq x y z
N MET A 1 -3.95 -12.55 9.37
CA MET A 1 -3.33 -13.90 9.44
C MET A 1 -1.94 -13.88 8.77
N TRP A 2 -0.91 -14.55 9.29
CA TRP A 2 0.46 -14.50 8.71
C TRP A 2 1.13 -15.89 8.65
N GLY A 3 2.08 -16.23 9.53
CA GLY A 3 2.77 -17.53 9.55
C GLY A 3 2.15 -18.62 10.44
N ARG A 4 1.11 -18.27 11.19
CA ARG A 4 0.40 -19.17 12.11
C ARG A 4 -1.08 -19.17 11.75
N PHE A 5 -1.66 -20.36 11.63
CA PHE A 5 -3.07 -20.54 11.31
C PHE A 5 -3.95 -20.28 12.53
N GLY A 6 -3.50 -20.74 13.71
CA GLY A 6 -4.16 -20.49 14.99
C GLY A 6 -4.16 -21.74 15.88
N THR A 7 -5.07 -21.77 16.85
CA THR A 7 -5.32 -22.92 17.73
C THR A 7 -6.68 -23.51 17.38
N ALA A 8 -6.73 -24.84 17.23
CA ALA A 8 -7.96 -25.55 16.91
C ALA A 8 -9.04 -25.31 17.98
N THR A 9 -10.28 -25.21 17.52
CA THR A 9 -11.46 -25.10 18.38
C THR A 9 -12.23 -26.41 18.35
N LYS A 10 -13.41 -26.45 19.01
CA LYS A 10 -14.29 -27.63 18.96
C LYS A 10 -14.87 -27.86 17.56
N SER A 11 -14.80 -26.87 16.67
CA SER A 11 -15.56 -26.86 15.41
C SER A 11 -14.73 -26.46 14.18
N ALA A 12 -13.47 -26.04 14.34
CA ALA A 12 -12.57 -25.70 13.23
C ALA A 12 -11.08 -25.90 13.59
N ASP A 13 -10.21 -25.87 12.58
CA ASP A 13 -8.76 -26.03 12.76
C ASP A 13 -8.09 -24.73 13.27
N SER A 14 -8.81 -23.61 13.25
CA SER A 14 -8.47 -22.41 14.01
C SER A 14 -9.69 -21.58 14.42
N GLY A 15 -9.57 -20.82 15.52
CA GLY A 15 -10.60 -19.84 15.89
C GLY A 15 -10.86 -18.78 14.81
N THR A 16 -9.84 -18.39 14.04
CA THR A 16 -10.00 -17.46 12.93
C THR A 16 -10.80 -18.05 11.77
N GLU A 17 -10.63 -19.35 11.50
CA GLU A 17 -11.42 -20.09 10.51
C GLU A 17 -12.87 -20.26 10.97
N GLU A 18 -13.11 -20.57 12.25
CA GLU A 18 -14.46 -20.69 12.81
C GLU A 18 -15.25 -19.38 12.68
N GLU A 19 -14.65 -18.25 13.06
CA GLU A 19 -15.29 -16.93 12.96
C GLU A 19 -15.57 -16.54 11.50
N PHE A 20 -14.67 -16.87 10.57
CA PHE A 20 -14.92 -16.67 9.14
C PHE A 20 -16.14 -17.47 8.66
N TYR A 21 -16.22 -18.77 9.00
CA TYR A 21 -17.34 -19.61 8.58
C TYR A 21 -18.66 -19.16 9.20
N ARG A 22 -18.67 -18.73 10.46
CA ARG A 22 -19.86 -18.16 11.10
C ARG A 22 -20.34 -16.89 10.38
N ALA A 23 -19.43 -15.97 10.09
CA ALA A 23 -19.77 -14.74 9.36
C ALA A 23 -20.26 -15.04 7.94
N TYR A 24 -19.65 -16.00 7.25
CA TYR A 24 -20.03 -16.41 5.90
C TYR A 24 -21.39 -17.13 5.86
N SER A 25 -21.69 -17.98 6.84
CA SER A 25 -23.01 -18.59 6.97
C SER A 25 -24.10 -17.55 7.18
N ARG A 26 -23.85 -16.51 7.98
CA ARG A 26 -24.79 -15.38 8.17
C ARG A 26 -25.03 -14.62 6.88
N LEU A 27 -23.95 -14.31 6.14
CA LEU A 27 -24.06 -13.68 4.82
C LEU A 27 -24.89 -14.52 3.84
N LYS A 28 -24.69 -15.85 3.80
CA LYS A 28 -25.48 -16.76 2.96
C LYS A 28 -26.95 -16.83 3.36
N ASN A 29 -27.25 -16.71 4.65
CA ASN A 29 -28.60 -16.72 5.18
C ASN A 29 -29.35 -15.40 4.96
N GLY A 30 -28.71 -14.41 4.32
CA GLY A 30 -29.32 -13.12 3.99
C GLY A 30 -29.14 -12.06 5.07
N ASP A 31 -28.34 -12.31 6.11
CA ASP A 31 -28.00 -11.27 7.08
C ASP A 31 -27.17 -10.18 6.38
N LYS A 32 -27.42 -8.91 6.75
CA LYS A 32 -26.60 -7.76 6.33
C LYS A 32 -25.26 -7.77 7.08
N VAL A 33 -24.35 -8.67 6.71
CA VAL A 33 -23.00 -8.80 7.29
C VAL A 33 -21.95 -8.49 6.24
N LYS A 34 -21.03 -7.57 6.52
CA LYS A 34 -19.83 -7.35 5.69
C LYS A 34 -18.65 -8.13 6.26
N ILE A 35 -17.99 -8.91 5.40
CA ILE A 35 -16.82 -9.71 5.77
C ILE A 35 -15.58 -9.05 5.21
N MET A 36 -14.70 -8.60 6.10
CA MET A 36 -13.39 -8.04 5.75
C MET A 36 -12.32 -8.92 6.37
N PHE A 37 -11.56 -9.63 5.53
CA PHE A 37 -10.53 -10.54 6.00
C PHE A 37 -9.15 -10.08 5.56
N TYR A 38 -8.18 -10.00 6.47
CA TYR A 38 -6.85 -9.46 6.16
C TYR A 38 -5.74 -10.51 6.39
N VAL A 39 -4.93 -10.72 5.35
CA VAL A 39 -3.82 -11.67 5.34
C VAL A 39 -2.51 -10.92 5.12
N LYS A 40 -1.57 -11.09 6.04
CA LYS A 40 -0.24 -10.50 5.93
C LYS A 40 0.59 -11.30 4.92
N ASP A 41 1.19 -10.62 3.94
CA ASP A 41 2.02 -11.21 2.88
C ASP A 41 3.49 -10.75 2.98
N ALA A 42 4.02 -10.68 4.21
CA ALA A 42 5.44 -10.40 4.44
C ALA A 42 6.28 -11.68 4.50
N GLY A 43 7.56 -11.59 4.14
CA GLY A 43 8.51 -12.70 4.28
C GLY A 43 8.64 -13.18 5.73
N ILE A 44 8.44 -14.49 5.97
CA ILE A 44 8.61 -15.11 7.29
C ILE A 44 10.05 -15.60 7.42
N SER A 45 10.73 -15.26 8.52
CA SER A 45 12.08 -15.76 8.79
C SER A 45 12.07 -17.30 8.87
N PRO A 46 13.04 -18.01 8.25
CA PRO A 46 13.13 -19.47 8.30
C PRO A 46 13.11 -20.05 9.72
N SER A 47 13.60 -19.29 10.71
CA SER A 47 13.60 -19.66 12.12
C SER A 47 12.21 -19.68 12.79
N GLN A 48 11.23 -18.99 12.20
CA GLN A 48 9.85 -18.86 12.70
C GLN A 48 8.85 -19.69 11.87
N LEU A 49 9.35 -20.42 10.87
CA LEU A 49 8.59 -21.15 9.89
C LEU A 49 8.22 -22.53 10.41
N ILE A 50 6.96 -22.70 10.83
CA ILE A 50 6.39 -24.02 11.14
C ILE A 50 5.69 -24.50 9.87
N GLY A 51 6.32 -25.42 9.13
CA GLY A 51 5.88 -25.83 7.78
C GLY A 51 4.41 -26.24 7.69
N GLU A 52 3.91 -26.98 8.69
CA GLU A 52 2.50 -27.41 8.72
C GLU A 52 1.51 -26.23 8.86
N GLN A 53 1.85 -25.21 9.64
CA GLN A 53 1.01 -24.03 9.85
C GLN A 53 0.94 -23.16 8.59
N VAL A 54 2.07 -23.01 7.88
CA VAL A 54 2.13 -22.24 6.64
C VAL A 54 1.33 -22.91 5.53
N VAL A 55 1.38 -24.25 5.43
CA VAL A 55 0.53 -25.00 4.49
C VAL A 55 -0.95 -24.77 4.79
N ARG A 56 -1.37 -24.81 6.06
CA ARG A 56 -2.77 -24.54 6.45
C ARG A 56 -3.23 -23.13 6.09
N VAL A 57 -2.41 -22.10 6.34
CA VAL A 57 -2.71 -20.71 5.94
C VAL A 57 -2.88 -20.60 4.42
N GLN A 58 -1.98 -21.22 3.64
CA GLN A 58 -2.05 -21.19 2.17
C GLN A 58 -3.27 -21.94 1.63
N SER A 59 -3.59 -23.10 2.20
CA SER A 59 -4.80 -23.86 1.85
C SER A 59 -6.08 -23.07 2.14
N PHE A 60 -6.13 -22.39 3.28
CA PHE A 60 -7.28 -21.55 3.64
C PHE A 60 -7.39 -20.30 2.76
N LYS A 61 -6.27 -19.62 2.46
CA LYS A 61 -6.21 -18.50 1.50
C LYS A 61 -6.77 -18.92 0.13
N LYS A 62 -6.39 -20.12 -0.34
CA LYS A 62 -6.88 -20.68 -1.61
C LYS A 62 -8.38 -20.98 -1.55
N LYS A 63 -8.89 -21.55 -0.45
CA LYS A 63 -10.33 -21.78 -0.25
C LYS A 63 -11.12 -20.47 -0.29
N ILE A 64 -10.71 -19.43 0.44
CA ILE A 64 -11.37 -18.11 0.40
C ILE A 64 -11.35 -17.51 -1.01
N SER A 65 -10.21 -17.61 -1.71
CA SER A 65 -10.08 -17.07 -3.07
C SER A 65 -10.97 -17.78 -4.08
N CYS A 66 -11.03 -19.11 -4.05
CA CYS A 66 -11.68 -19.90 -5.09
C CYS A 66 -13.16 -20.19 -4.81
N GLU A 67 -13.54 -20.36 -3.54
CA GLU A 67 -14.89 -20.81 -3.17
C GLU A 67 -15.80 -19.67 -2.70
N TYR A 68 -15.24 -18.59 -2.14
CA TYR A 68 -16.01 -17.55 -1.42
C TYR A 68 -15.88 -16.14 -2.01
N GLY A 69 -15.31 -16.00 -3.22
CA GLY A 69 -15.42 -14.79 -4.02
C GLY A 69 -14.46 -13.64 -3.67
N GLY A 70 -13.31 -13.93 -3.04
CA GLY A 70 -12.27 -12.89 -2.86
C GLY A 70 -12.53 -11.92 -1.71
N LEU A 71 -13.23 -12.36 -0.65
CA LEU A 71 -13.51 -11.57 0.57
C LEU A 71 -12.27 -11.33 1.47
N TYR A 72 -11.08 -11.25 0.89
CA TYR A 72 -9.86 -11.03 1.63
C TYR A 72 -8.92 -10.06 0.94
N TYR A 73 -8.17 -9.34 1.77
CA TYR A 73 -7.19 -8.36 1.38
C TYR A 73 -5.82 -8.78 1.90
N GLN A 74 -4.80 -8.43 1.14
CA GLN A 74 -3.42 -8.70 1.51
C GLN A 74 -2.75 -7.40 1.97
N PHE A 75 -1.87 -7.51 2.96
CA PHE A 75 -1.04 -6.39 3.41
C PHE A 75 0.36 -6.85 3.75
N GLU A 76 1.38 -6.03 3.55
CA GLU A 76 2.77 -6.39 3.90
C GLU A 76 3.21 -5.78 5.23
N THR A 77 2.85 -4.52 5.45
CA THR A 77 3.28 -3.70 6.59
C THR A 77 2.09 -3.33 7.48
N ILE A 78 2.38 -2.83 8.69
CA ILE A 78 1.33 -2.37 9.63
C ILE A 78 0.63 -1.13 9.06
N ASP A 79 1.37 -0.24 8.43
CA ASP A 79 0.82 0.99 7.86
C ASP A 79 -0.13 0.67 6.69
N ASP A 80 0.24 -0.27 5.81
CA ASP A 80 -0.62 -0.75 4.72
C ASP A 80 -1.90 -1.40 5.26
N PHE A 81 -1.79 -2.21 6.33
CA PHE A 81 -2.97 -2.73 7.02
C PHE A 81 -3.85 -1.61 7.58
N GLN A 82 -3.27 -0.62 8.23
CA GLN A 82 -3.99 0.50 8.83
C GLN A 82 -4.75 1.30 7.77
N THR A 83 -4.10 1.65 6.65
CA THR A 83 -4.74 2.34 5.53
C THR A 83 -5.90 1.50 4.97
N LYS A 84 -5.67 0.22 4.67
CA LYS A 84 -6.72 -0.67 4.14
C LYS A 84 -7.87 -0.89 5.12
N ALA A 85 -7.57 -1.02 6.41
CA ALA A 85 -8.58 -1.17 7.45
C ALA A 85 -9.46 0.08 7.55
N ARG A 86 -8.85 1.28 7.58
CA ARG A 86 -9.58 2.55 7.60
C ARG A 86 -10.48 2.67 6.37
N ILE A 87 -9.92 2.53 5.17
CA ILE A 87 -10.66 2.66 3.90
C ILE A 87 -11.88 1.71 3.85
N HIS A 88 -11.67 0.43 4.17
CA HIS A 88 -12.78 -0.53 4.09
C HIS A 88 -13.83 -0.31 5.18
N LEU A 89 -13.42 0.04 6.41
CA LEU A 89 -14.36 0.36 7.49
C LEU A 89 -15.20 1.59 7.15
N SER A 90 -14.58 2.64 6.61
CA SER A 90 -15.26 3.84 6.16
C SER A 90 -16.30 3.52 5.10
N LYS A 91 -15.96 2.66 4.13
CA LYS A 91 -16.90 2.18 3.12
C LYS A 91 -18.07 1.42 3.75
N VAL A 92 -17.83 0.55 4.72
CA VAL A 92 -18.91 -0.17 5.43
C VAL A 92 -19.83 0.79 6.18
N VAL A 93 -19.28 1.82 6.82
CA VAL A 93 -20.06 2.84 7.53
C VAL A 93 -20.89 3.65 6.54
N GLN A 94 -20.31 4.09 5.42
CA GLN A 94 -21.02 4.79 4.35
C GLN A 94 -22.15 3.94 3.76
N ASP A 95 -21.87 2.69 3.38
CA ASP A 95 -22.88 1.77 2.86
C ASP A 95 -24.03 1.55 3.86
N TRP A 96 -23.75 1.59 5.16
CA TRP A 96 -24.75 1.48 6.23
C TRP A 96 -25.57 2.76 6.38
N LEU A 97 -24.95 3.94 6.28
CA LEU A 97 -25.63 5.23 6.29
C LEU A 97 -26.54 5.37 5.06
N ASP A 98 -26.04 5.03 3.87
CA ASP A 98 -26.79 5.06 2.60
C ASP A 98 -27.98 4.09 2.63
N SER A 99 -27.78 2.89 3.20
CA SER A 99 -28.85 1.88 3.33
C SER A 99 -29.93 2.22 4.36
N ASN A 100 -29.67 3.12 5.30
CA ASN A 100 -30.60 3.50 6.38
C ASN A 100 -31.12 4.94 6.24
N TYR A 101 -30.76 5.66 5.18
CA TYR A 101 -31.14 7.06 4.98
C TYR A 101 -32.67 7.27 4.93
N SER A 102 -33.45 6.23 4.64
CA SER A 102 -34.93 6.26 4.66
C SER A 102 -35.57 5.99 6.03
N GLU A 103 -34.83 5.51 7.03
CA GLU A 103 -35.36 5.27 8.39
C GLU A 103 -34.96 6.36 9.41
N ILE A 104 -33.85 7.08 9.17
CA ILE A 104 -33.28 8.03 10.13
C ILE A 104 -34.05 9.37 10.17
N GLU A 105 -34.74 9.77 9.11
CA GLU A 105 -35.55 11.02 9.10
C GLU A 105 -36.82 10.98 9.97
N SER A 106 -37.19 9.84 10.58
CA SER A 106 -38.45 9.71 11.35
C SER A 106 -38.32 9.65 12.88
N LYS A 107 -37.12 9.85 13.44
CA LYS A 107 -36.95 10.03 14.89
C LYS A 107 -36.23 11.33 15.22
N THR A 108 -36.95 12.42 15.03
CA THR A 108 -36.78 13.60 15.89
C THR A 108 -37.06 13.16 17.33
N VAL A 109 -35.99 12.94 18.09
CA VAL A 109 -36.07 12.79 19.55
C VAL A 109 -36.58 14.14 20.07
N SER A 110 -37.87 14.16 20.40
CA SER A 110 -38.45 15.21 21.21
C SER A 110 -37.83 15.09 22.59
N ILE A 111 -37.02 16.08 22.98
CA ILE A 111 -36.57 16.23 24.36
C ILE A 111 -37.81 16.60 25.17
N SER A 112 -38.44 15.59 25.77
CA SER A 112 -39.41 15.81 26.84
C SER A 112 -38.63 16.08 28.11
N GLU A 113 -38.75 17.30 28.62
CA GLU A 113 -38.38 17.64 29.99
C GLU A 113 -39.22 16.80 30.96
N GLU A 114 -38.63 15.76 31.56
CA GLU A 114 -39.19 15.09 32.73
C GLU A 114 -38.11 14.91 33.82
N THR A 115 -38.17 15.84 34.78
CA THR A 115 -38.10 15.66 36.25
C THR A 115 -37.18 14.60 36.87
N SER A 116 -36.20 15.13 37.61
CA SER A 116 -35.80 14.78 39.00
C SER A 116 -35.98 13.33 39.48
N ASP A 117 -34.87 12.59 39.55
CA ASP A 117 -34.27 12.11 40.82
C ASP A 117 -33.13 11.13 40.53
N SER A 118 -31.87 11.61 40.60
CA SER A 118 -30.70 10.75 40.84
C SER A 118 -29.46 11.61 41.11
N GLU A 119 -29.01 11.58 42.36
CA GLU A 119 -27.69 11.94 42.96
C GLU A 119 -26.96 13.22 42.50
N PRO A 120 -26.19 13.88 43.40
CA PRO A 120 -25.47 15.10 43.04
C PRO A 120 -24.33 14.74 42.09
N VAL A 121 -24.58 14.83 40.79
CA VAL A 121 -23.53 14.83 39.78
C VAL A 121 -22.70 16.09 40.05
N GLU A 122 -21.47 15.88 40.50
CA GLU A 122 -20.49 16.94 40.69
C GLU A 122 -20.40 17.75 39.40
N TYR A 123 -20.99 18.95 39.41
CA TYR A 123 -20.98 19.84 38.25
C TYR A 123 -19.54 20.29 38.04
N ASN A 124 -18.84 19.63 37.12
CA ASN A 124 -17.56 20.08 36.63
C ASN A 124 -17.83 21.17 35.58
N PRO A 125 -17.59 22.47 35.89
CA PRO A 125 -17.83 23.57 34.96
C PRO A 125 -16.95 23.50 33.70
N LEU A 126 -15.95 22.62 33.70
CA LEU A 126 -15.05 22.35 32.59
C LEU A 126 -15.28 20.97 31.97
N ALA A 127 -16.34 20.23 32.32
CA ALA A 127 -16.63 18.90 31.76
C ALA A 127 -16.55 18.89 30.23
N ASN A 128 -17.11 19.91 29.58
CA ASN A 128 -17.05 20.09 28.13
C ASN A 128 -15.63 20.35 27.62
N PHE A 129 -14.78 21.04 28.39
CA PHE A 129 -13.39 21.32 28.02
C PHE A 129 -12.47 20.10 28.24
N THR A 130 -12.72 19.31 29.29
CA THR A 130 -12.06 18.02 29.52
C THR A 130 -12.55 16.90 28.59
N ALA A 131 -13.73 17.05 27.99
CA ALA A 131 -14.24 16.15 26.95
C ALA A 131 -13.68 16.47 25.55
N LEU A 132 -13.00 17.61 25.38
CA LEU A 132 -12.14 17.86 24.22
C LEU A 132 -10.84 17.06 24.43
N ASP A 133 -10.90 15.76 24.17
CA ASP A 133 -9.70 14.92 24.12
C ASP A 133 -8.80 15.45 22.99
N GLU A 134 -7.48 15.46 23.17
CA GLU A 134 -6.52 15.91 22.12
C GLU A 134 -6.58 15.02 20.85
N SER A 135 -7.32 13.91 20.90
CA SER A 135 -7.64 13.04 19.76
C SER A 135 -8.80 13.53 18.88
N ASP A 136 -9.58 14.52 19.34
CA ASP A 136 -10.69 15.16 18.61
C ASP A 136 -10.29 16.54 18.06
N VAL A 137 -8.99 16.80 17.88
CA VAL A 137 -8.59 17.80 16.89
C VAL A 137 -8.97 17.19 15.54
N ASP A 138 -10.20 17.47 15.08
CA ASP A 138 -10.67 17.14 13.74
C ASP A 138 -9.50 17.39 12.80
N ASP A 139 -9.00 16.35 12.13
CA ASP A 139 -7.90 16.46 11.16
C ASP A 139 -8.30 17.58 10.19
N ASN A 140 -7.74 18.78 10.39
CA ASN A 140 -8.21 19.97 9.70
C ASN A 140 -7.93 19.77 8.21
N LEU A 141 -8.95 19.96 7.38
CA LEU A 141 -8.87 19.77 5.94
C LEU A 141 -7.65 20.49 5.34
N PHE A 142 -7.38 21.72 5.79
CA PHE A 142 -6.22 22.48 5.32
C PHE A 142 -4.90 21.83 5.70
N ASP A 143 -4.78 21.34 6.94
CA ASP A 143 -3.57 20.66 7.41
C ASP A 143 -3.35 19.34 6.65
N LEU A 144 -4.42 18.60 6.33
CA LEU A 144 -4.34 17.40 5.49
C LEU A 144 -3.93 17.71 4.05
N VAL A 145 -4.46 18.79 3.47
CA VAL A 145 -4.11 19.23 2.11
C VAL A 145 -2.64 19.63 2.06
N ASP A 146 -2.17 20.42 3.02
CA ASP A 146 -0.78 20.85 3.10
C ASP A 146 0.14 19.64 3.30
N LEU A 147 -0.16 18.76 4.25
CA LEU A 147 0.60 17.54 4.51
C LEU A 147 0.67 16.63 3.28
N GLY A 148 -0.47 16.40 2.61
CA GLY A 148 -0.53 15.58 1.40
C GLY A 148 0.25 16.19 0.24
N THR A 149 0.17 17.52 0.08
CA THR A 149 0.88 18.25 -0.99
C THR A 149 2.38 18.26 -0.78
N GLU A 150 2.84 18.50 0.45
CA GLU A 150 4.26 18.43 0.81
C GLU A 150 4.82 17.02 0.60
N ALA A 151 4.10 15.99 1.04
CA ALA A 151 4.49 14.60 0.84
C ALA A 151 4.59 14.25 -0.65
N MET A 152 3.64 14.72 -1.47
CA MET A 152 3.68 14.49 -2.92
C MET A 152 4.86 15.22 -3.59
N ASN A 153 5.19 16.43 -3.16
CA ASN A 153 6.36 17.15 -3.66
C ASN A 153 7.65 16.36 -3.36
N GLU A 154 7.77 15.78 -2.17
CA GLU A 154 8.89 14.91 -1.82
C GLU A 154 8.91 13.62 -2.66
N VAL A 155 7.76 12.98 -2.89
CA VAL A 155 7.64 11.82 -3.80
C VAL A 155 8.23 12.15 -5.18
N VAL A 156 7.88 13.30 -5.76
CA VAL A 156 8.42 13.74 -7.05
C VAL A 156 9.94 13.87 -7.03
N LEU A 157 10.50 14.45 -5.97
CA LEU A 157 11.95 14.59 -5.81
C LEU A 157 12.65 13.24 -5.65
N ILE A 158 12.08 12.32 -4.88
CA ILE A 158 12.60 10.96 -4.68
C ILE A 158 12.62 10.18 -6.00
N VAL A 159 11.49 10.17 -6.73
CA VAL A 159 11.37 9.50 -8.03
C VAL A 159 12.38 10.06 -9.03
N LYS A 160 12.60 11.38 -9.03
CA LYS A 160 13.64 12.00 -9.85
C LYS A 160 15.03 11.45 -9.52
N ARG A 161 15.40 11.37 -8.24
CA ARG A 161 16.70 10.85 -7.79
C ARG A 161 16.89 9.37 -8.17
N MET A 162 15.83 8.56 -8.09
CA MET A 162 15.83 7.15 -8.53
C MET A 162 15.99 7.02 -10.04
N THR A 163 15.34 7.90 -10.80
CA THR A 163 15.44 7.97 -12.26
C THR A 163 16.87 8.31 -12.68
N ASP A 164 17.47 9.32 -12.05
CA ASP A 164 18.85 9.75 -12.31
C ASP A 164 19.85 8.62 -11.99
N ALA A 165 19.65 7.88 -10.89
CA ALA A 165 20.48 6.74 -10.53
C ALA A 165 20.36 5.60 -11.56
N THR A 166 19.14 5.31 -12.04
CA THR A 166 18.88 4.29 -13.07
C THR A 166 19.54 4.66 -14.40
N LYS A 167 19.41 5.92 -14.83
CA LYS A 167 20.05 6.45 -16.03
C LYS A 167 21.58 6.35 -15.93
N THR A 168 22.14 6.79 -14.81
CA THR A 168 23.58 6.73 -14.54
C THR A 168 24.09 5.29 -14.63
N LEU A 169 23.37 4.32 -14.06
CA LEU A 169 23.73 2.91 -14.15
C LEU A 169 23.75 2.43 -15.61
N GLY A 170 22.72 2.76 -16.40
CA GLY A 170 22.65 2.42 -17.83
C GLY A 170 23.82 3.00 -18.65
N GLU A 171 24.19 4.25 -18.39
CA GLU A 171 25.34 4.90 -19.02
C GLU A 171 26.66 4.20 -18.65
N LYS A 172 26.85 3.85 -17.38
CA LYS A 172 28.03 3.10 -16.92
C LYS A 172 28.11 1.73 -17.57
N PHE A 173 27.00 0.99 -17.68
CA PHE A 173 26.99 -0.31 -18.36
C PHE A 173 27.31 -0.20 -19.86
N THR A 174 26.83 0.86 -20.52
CA THR A 174 27.21 1.17 -21.90
C THR A 174 28.72 1.42 -22.01
N GLN A 175 29.30 2.15 -21.05
CA GLN A 175 30.74 2.37 -20.98
C GLN A 175 31.53 1.07 -20.76
N ARG A 176 31.14 0.22 -19.81
CA ARG A 176 31.79 -1.09 -19.56
C ARG A 176 31.70 -2.04 -20.76
N THR A 177 30.62 -1.97 -21.52
CA THR A 177 30.46 -2.74 -22.76
C THR A 177 31.46 -2.29 -23.82
N LYS A 178 31.65 -0.97 -23.99
CA LYS A 178 32.69 -0.42 -24.88
C LYS A 178 34.10 -0.83 -24.45
N GLU A 179 34.42 -0.74 -23.16
CA GLU A 179 35.71 -1.20 -22.60
C GLU A 179 35.94 -2.70 -22.82
N THR A 180 34.90 -3.52 -22.70
CA THR A 180 35.01 -4.97 -22.94
C THR A 180 35.26 -5.30 -24.41
N ASN A 181 34.62 -4.57 -25.33
CA ASN A 181 34.77 -4.79 -26.76
C ASN A 181 36.15 -4.36 -27.28
N SER A 182 36.74 -3.28 -26.75
CA SER A 182 38.10 -2.86 -27.14
C SER A 182 39.17 -3.88 -26.73
N LEU A 183 38.96 -4.61 -25.63
CA LEU A 183 39.86 -5.68 -25.18
C LEU A 183 39.87 -6.92 -26.09
N LYS A 184 38.85 -7.11 -26.96
CA LYS A 184 38.79 -8.24 -27.90
C LYS A 184 39.58 -8.02 -29.19
N VAL A 185 39.94 -6.77 -29.51
CA VAL A 185 40.51 -6.38 -30.83
C VAL A 185 42.03 -6.58 -30.88
N SER A 186 42.73 -6.60 -29.75
CA SER A 186 44.15 -6.93 -29.70
C SER A 186 44.32 -8.45 -29.61
N GLY A 187 44.66 -9.10 -30.73
CA GLY A 187 44.77 -10.57 -30.93
C GLY A 187 45.76 -11.35 -30.04
N SER A 188 46.11 -10.85 -28.86
CA SER A 188 46.68 -11.62 -27.77
C SER A 188 45.57 -12.29 -26.96
N VAL A 189 45.86 -13.46 -26.37
CA VAL A 189 45.08 -14.07 -25.29
C VAL A 189 44.47 -12.97 -24.40
N LEU A 190 43.13 -12.94 -24.29
CA LEU A 190 42.40 -11.99 -23.44
C LEU A 190 43.21 -11.71 -22.18
N ASP A 191 43.65 -10.46 -21.98
CA ASP A 191 44.32 -10.09 -20.74
C ASP A 191 43.28 -10.24 -19.62
N ARG A 192 43.30 -11.43 -19.01
CA ARG A 192 42.37 -11.86 -17.98
C ARG A 192 42.34 -10.86 -16.82
N ARG A 193 43.44 -10.13 -16.61
CA ARG A 193 43.54 -9.08 -15.60
C ARG A 193 42.73 -7.85 -16.00
N SER A 194 42.87 -7.38 -17.24
CA SER A 194 42.07 -6.27 -17.77
C SER A 194 40.58 -6.60 -17.84
N ALA A 195 40.21 -7.81 -18.29
CA ALA A 195 38.81 -8.25 -18.27
C ALA A 195 38.23 -8.29 -16.85
N LYS A 196 38.98 -8.85 -15.89
CA LYS A 196 38.58 -8.86 -14.47
C LYS A 196 38.40 -7.45 -13.91
N ARG A 197 39.24 -6.49 -14.31
CA ARG A 197 39.13 -5.09 -13.89
C ARG A 197 37.81 -4.46 -14.38
N VAL A 198 37.46 -4.62 -15.66
CA VAL A 198 36.21 -4.07 -16.22
C VAL A 198 34.99 -4.66 -15.51
N VAL A 199 34.99 -5.98 -15.25
CA VAL A 199 33.91 -6.65 -14.52
C VAL A 199 33.79 -6.15 -13.08
N ASN A 200 34.92 -5.96 -12.38
CA ASN A 200 34.90 -5.42 -11.03
C ASN A 200 34.43 -3.95 -10.98
N ASN A 201 34.74 -3.15 -12.00
CA ASN A 201 34.19 -1.81 -12.13
C ASN A 201 32.68 -1.83 -12.32
N ALA A 202 32.16 -2.74 -13.17
CA ALA A 202 30.71 -2.95 -13.32
C ALA A 202 30.05 -3.38 -12.00
N ALA A 203 30.73 -4.21 -11.19
CA ALA A 203 30.26 -4.59 -9.86
C ALA A 203 30.15 -3.36 -8.93
N ASN A 204 31.15 -2.48 -8.96
CA ASN A 204 31.11 -1.23 -8.20
C ASN A 204 30.00 -0.28 -8.67
N ASP A 205 29.77 -0.18 -9.98
CA ASP A 205 28.68 0.63 -10.53
C ASP A 205 27.30 0.13 -10.04
N LEU A 206 27.09 -1.19 -9.98
CA LEU A 206 25.90 -1.81 -9.39
C LEU A 206 25.78 -1.52 -7.89
N ASP A 207 26.87 -1.60 -7.14
CA ASP A 207 26.86 -1.34 -5.69
C ASP A 207 26.55 0.12 -5.36
N VAL A 208 27.03 1.07 -6.15
CA VAL A 208 26.67 2.49 -6.02
C VAL A 208 25.18 2.70 -6.25
N PHE A 209 24.63 2.09 -7.30
CA PHE A 209 23.18 2.09 -7.54
C PHE A 209 22.40 1.51 -6.36
N VAL A 210 22.78 0.32 -5.88
CA VAL A 210 22.12 -0.34 -4.73
C VAL A 210 22.11 0.55 -3.49
N LYS A 211 23.25 1.15 -3.13
CA LYS A 211 23.34 2.03 -1.96
C LYS A 211 22.41 3.23 -2.08
N ARG A 212 22.25 3.79 -3.27
CA ARG A 212 21.33 4.91 -3.50
C ARG A 212 19.88 4.46 -3.36
N MET A 213 19.50 3.37 -4.03
CA MET A 213 18.13 2.85 -4.00
C MET A 213 17.72 2.40 -2.60
N PHE A 214 18.66 1.86 -1.80
CA PHE A 214 18.43 1.48 -0.41
C PHE A 214 17.96 2.66 0.47
N VAL A 215 18.35 3.89 0.14
CA VAL A 215 17.90 5.10 0.86
C VAL A 215 16.62 5.67 0.26
N GLU A 216 16.51 5.69 -1.06
CA GLU A 216 15.38 6.34 -1.73
C GLU A 216 14.08 5.51 -1.67
N ILE A 217 14.14 4.17 -1.72
CA ILE A 217 12.94 3.31 -1.70
C ILE A 217 12.15 3.46 -0.39
N PRO A 218 12.76 3.38 0.81
CA PRO A 218 12.01 3.58 2.05
C PRO A 218 11.41 4.98 2.18
N GLU A 219 12.13 6.00 1.72
CA GLU A 219 11.61 7.38 1.76
C GLU A 219 10.44 7.56 0.79
N PHE A 220 10.51 6.95 -0.41
CA PHE A 220 9.38 6.90 -1.34
C PHE A 220 8.16 6.28 -0.68
N TYR A 221 8.32 5.11 -0.04
CA TYR A 221 7.22 4.42 0.63
C TYR A 221 6.58 5.30 1.72
N LYS A 222 7.42 5.92 2.56
CA LYS A 222 6.96 6.79 3.64
C LYS A 222 6.16 7.98 3.11
N GLN A 223 6.72 8.73 2.17
CA GLN A 223 6.08 9.94 1.65
C GLN A 223 4.82 9.60 0.84
N ASN A 224 4.85 8.52 0.05
CA ASN A 224 3.66 8.05 -0.66
C ASN A 224 2.54 7.62 0.30
N SER A 225 2.90 6.99 1.42
CA SER A 225 1.91 6.58 2.43
C SER A 225 1.29 7.78 3.14
N ILE A 226 2.08 8.82 3.44
CA ILE A 226 1.55 10.09 4.00
C ILE A 226 0.59 10.73 2.99
N PHE A 227 1.00 10.85 1.72
CA PHE A 227 0.14 11.35 0.66
C PHE A 227 -1.17 10.55 0.57
N ALA A 228 -1.09 9.22 0.55
CA ALA A 228 -2.26 8.36 0.43
C ALA A 228 -3.20 8.47 1.65
N ASP A 229 -2.66 8.51 2.86
CA ASP A 229 -3.46 8.65 4.09
C ASP A 229 -4.14 10.02 4.15
N SER A 230 -3.41 11.10 3.87
CA SER A 230 -3.97 12.46 3.82
C SER A 230 -5.09 12.57 2.80
N PHE A 231 -4.89 12.10 1.56
CA PHE A 231 -5.92 12.17 0.52
C PHE A 231 -7.09 11.21 0.77
N SER A 232 -6.87 10.08 1.44
CA SER A 232 -7.95 9.21 1.90
C SER A 232 -8.81 9.91 2.96
N LYS A 233 -8.20 10.59 3.92
CA LYS A 233 -8.91 11.36 4.96
C LYS A 233 -9.66 12.54 4.35
N ILE A 234 -9.04 13.27 3.43
CA ILE A 234 -9.71 14.34 2.66
C ILE A 234 -10.95 13.78 1.97
N ALA A 235 -10.82 12.66 1.25
CA ALA A 235 -11.96 12.03 0.57
C ALA A 235 -13.08 11.65 1.55
N MET A 236 -12.75 11.22 2.77
CA MET A 236 -13.72 10.87 3.80
C MET A 236 -14.37 12.09 4.48
N LEU A 237 -13.63 13.16 4.74
CA LEU A 237 -14.17 14.39 5.35
C LEU A 237 -15.01 15.21 4.37
N SER A 238 -14.72 15.06 3.08
CA SER A 238 -15.41 15.78 2.00
C SER A 238 -16.89 15.36 1.82
N THR A 239 -17.38 14.34 2.54
CA THR A 239 -18.76 13.83 2.44
C THR A 239 -19.87 14.84 2.77
N SER A 240 -19.63 15.85 3.62
CA SER A 240 -20.71 16.76 4.06
C SER A 240 -20.63 18.18 3.48
N GLU A 241 -19.44 18.65 3.09
CA GLU A 241 -19.23 20.04 2.64
C GLU A 241 -18.95 20.18 1.13
N PHE A 242 -18.43 19.14 0.46
CA PHE A 242 -17.99 19.20 -0.94
C PHE A 242 -18.99 18.71 -1.99
N GLU A 243 -20.19 18.25 -1.61
CA GLU A 243 -21.27 17.94 -2.58
C GLU A 243 -21.56 19.12 -3.54
N LYS A 244 -21.19 20.34 -3.13
CA LYS A 244 -21.37 21.58 -3.91
C LYS A 244 -20.25 21.91 -4.89
N ASP A 245 -19.06 21.30 -4.81
CA ASP A 245 -17.93 21.56 -5.73
C ASP A 245 -17.43 20.28 -6.44
N LYS A 246 -18.34 19.67 -7.21
CA LYS A 246 -18.09 18.52 -8.08
C LYS A 246 -16.96 18.77 -9.10
N GLY A 247 -16.59 20.02 -9.38
CA GLY A 247 -15.51 20.39 -10.31
C GLY A 247 -14.13 20.05 -9.75
N SER A 248 -13.88 20.40 -8.48
CA SER A 248 -12.61 20.14 -7.79
C SER A 248 -12.35 18.64 -7.60
N ILE A 249 -13.38 17.84 -7.30
CA ILE A 249 -13.26 16.37 -7.19
C ILE A 249 -12.80 15.74 -8.51
N LYS A 250 -13.32 16.21 -9.65
CA LYS A 250 -12.90 15.72 -10.98
C LYS A 250 -11.44 16.02 -11.28
N ILE A 251 -10.92 17.18 -10.85
CA ILE A 251 -9.51 17.55 -11.01
C ILE A 251 -8.62 16.61 -10.19
N VAL A 252 -8.97 16.38 -8.92
CA VAL A 252 -8.23 15.46 -8.04
C VAL A 252 -8.22 14.05 -8.62
N LEU A 253 -9.37 13.53 -9.06
CA LEU A 253 -9.47 12.23 -9.73
C LEU A 253 -8.60 12.14 -10.99
N SER A 254 -8.57 13.20 -11.81
CA SER A 254 -7.71 13.24 -13.00
C SER A 254 -6.22 13.18 -12.64
N ASN A 255 -5.82 13.89 -11.58
CA ASN A 255 -4.43 13.90 -11.12
C ASN A 255 -4.01 12.55 -10.53
N LEU A 256 -4.87 11.91 -9.73
CA LEU A 256 -4.65 10.57 -9.19
C LEU A 256 -4.50 9.52 -10.31
N ARG A 257 -5.40 9.57 -11.30
CA ARG A 257 -5.32 8.69 -12.49
C ARG A 257 -4.04 8.91 -13.29
N GLY A 258 -3.64 10.17 -13.45
CA GLY A 258 -2.37 10.53 -14.10
C GLY A 258 -1.17 9.96 -13.36
N TYR A 259 -1.15 10.08 -12.03
CA TYR A 259 -0.08 9.54 -11.19
C TYR A 259 -0.01 8.01 -11.27
N LYS A 260 -1.14 7.33 -11.12
CA LYS A 260 -1.25 5.87 -11.27
C LYS A 260 -0.79 5.40 -12.64
N HIS A 261 -1.24 6.05 -13.71
CA HIS A 261 -0.82 5.70 -15.07
C HIS A 261 0.69 5.87 -15.28
N ALA A 262 1.29 6.90 -14.68
CA ALA A 262 2.74 7.10 -14.71
C ALA A 262 3.48 5.98 -13.96
N ILE A 263 2.92 5.44 -12.87
CA ILE A 263 3.48 4.26 -12.21
C ILE A 263 3.36 3.02 -13.11
N ASP A 264 2.15 2.71 -13.57
CA ASP A 264 1.85 1.48 -14.31
C ASP A 264 2.65 1.38 -15.62
N SER A 265 2.84 2.50 -16.32
CA SER A 265 3.63 2.57 -17.55
C SER A 265 5.13 2.32 -17.33
N ASN A 266 5.67 2.63 -16.14
CA ASN A 266 7.09 2.47 -15.84
C ASN A 266 7.44 1.11 -15.22
N VAL A 267 6.48 0.42 -14.60
CA VAL A 267 6.68 -0.92 -14.01
C VAL A 267 7.20 -1.92 -15.05
N GLY A 268 6.67 -1.90 -16.28
CA GLY A 268 7.11 -2.79 -17.36
C GLY A 268 8.60 -2.62 -17.70
N SER A 269 9.01 -1.37 -17.98
CA SER A 269 10.40 -1.03 -18.32
C SER A 269 11.37 -1.38 -17.20
N LEU A 270 10.99 -1.17 -15.94
CA LEU A 270 11.83 -1.51 -14.79
C LEU A 270 11.98 -3.03 -14.61
N LYS A 271 10.91 -3.80 -14.88
CA LYS A 271 10.95 -5.27 -14.86
C LYS A 271 11.86 -5.82 -15.96
N ASP A 272 11.81 -5.24 -17.15
CA ASP A 272 12.70 -5.63 -18.26
C ASP A 272 14.16 -5.28 -17.97
N PHE A 273 14.42 -4.13 -17.33
CA PHE A 273 15.75 -3.76 -16.90
C PHE A 273 16.31 -4.70 -15.82
N GLN A 274 15.49 -5.01 -14.81
CA GLN A 274 15.84 -5.99 -13.77
C GLN A 274 16.17 -7.35 -14.39
N LYS A 275 15.34 -7.83 -15.33
CA LYS A 275 15.57 -9.08 -16.05
C LYS A 275 16.87 -9.06 -16.83
N SER A 276 17.16 -7.96 -17.53
CA SER A 276 18.40 -7.79 -18.29
C SER A 276 19.64 -7.91 -17.40
N ILE A 277 19.59 -7.36 -16.17
CA ILE A 277 20.69 -7.52 -15.21
C ILE A 277 20.75 -8.93 -14.65
N HIS A 278 19.60 -9.54 -14.32
CA HIS A 278 19.52 -10.90 -13.81
C HIS A 278 20.15 -11.92 -14.77
N ASP A 279 19.88 -11.78 -16.07
CA ASP A 279 20.28 -12.72 -17.11
C ASP A 279 21.77 -12.60 -17.50
N LEU A 280 22.50 -11.62 -16.95
CA LEU A 280 23.94 -11.51 -17.17
C LEU A 280 24.68 -12.74 -16.62
N PRO A 281 25.66 -13.29 -17.36
CA PRO A 281 26.35 -14.51 -16.95
C PRO A 281 27.18 -14.30 -15.68
N ASN A 282 27.49 -15.40 -14.99
CA ASN A 282 28.38 -15.36 -13.83
C ASN A 282 29.81 -15.01 -14.28
N MET A 283 30.44 -14.06 -13.59
CA MET A 283 31.79 -13.60 -13.91
C MET A 283 32.71 -13.67 -12.69
N THR A 284 32.83 -12.58 -11.93
CA THR A 284 33.58 -12.56 -10.67
C THR A 284 32.63 -12.72 -9.49
N VAL A 285 33.15 -13.16 -8.34
CA VAL A 285 32.36 -13.26 -7.10
C VAL A 285 31.74 -11.91 -6.73
N SER A 286 32.54 -10.83 -6.79
CA SER A 286 32.08 -9.47 -6.50
C SER A 286 30.96 -9.02 -7.47
N PHE A 287 31.12 -9.27 -8.77
CA PHE A 287 30.07 -8.96 -9.74
C PHE A 287 28.79 -9.76 -9.49
N ASN A 288 28.90 -11.06 -9.23
CA ASN A 288 27.72 -11.90 -8.97
C ASN A 288 26.97 -11.44 -7.70
N GLN A 289 27.68 -11.01 -6.66
CA GLN A 289 27.08 -10.45 -5.44
C GLN A 289 26.40 -9.11 -5.71
N ALA A 290 27.08 -8.18 -6.38
CA ALA A 290 26.53 -6.88 -6.74
C ALA A 290 25.28 -7.01 -7.63
N ARG A 291 25.32 -7.90 -8.63
CA ARG A 291 24.18 -8.23 -9.51
C ARG A 291 22.98 -8.73 -8.72
N ARG A 292 23.17 -9.68 -7.80
CA ARG A 292 22.08 -10.20 -6.95
C ARG A 292 21.45 -9.10 -6.09
N ARG A 293 22.27 -8.24 -5.48
CA ARG A 293 21.77 -7.10 -4.69
C ARG A 293 21.02 -6.08 -5.54
N ALA A 294 21.52 -5.79 -6.74
CA ALA A 294 20.83 -4.90 -7.68
C ALA A 294 19.48 -5.45 -8.15
N VAL A 295 19.40 -6.76 -8.43
CA VAL A 295 18.13 -7.42 -8.77
C VAL A 295 17.16 -7.36 -7.59
N ALA A 296 17.64 -7.61 -6.36
CA ALA A 296 16.81 -7.54 -5.15
C ALA A 296 16.26 -6.12 -4.92
N ILE A 297 17.12 -5.08 -4.95
CA ILE A 297 16.66 -3.71 -4.70
C ILE A 297 15.70 -3.20 -5.79
N MET A 298 15.85 -3.66 -7.03
CA MET A 298 14.87 -3.39 -8.10
C MET A 298 13.55 -4.12 -7.88
N HIS A 299 13.58 -5.32 -7.29
CA HIS A 299 12.36 -6.04 -6.91
C HIS A 299 11.61 -5.27 -5.83
N ASP A 300 12.33 -4.77 -4.82
CA ASP A 300 11.75 -3.98 -3.74
C ASP A 300 11.10 -2.70 -4.30
N LEU A 301 11.77 -2.00 -5.22
CA LEU A 301 11.19 -0.84 -5.91
C LEU A 301 9.90 -1.21 -6.66
N LEU A 302 9.92 -2.29 -7.44
CA LEU A 302 8.72 -2.75 -8.17
C LEU A 302 7.55 -3.04 -7.21
N SER A 303 7.82 -3.67 -6.07
CA SER A 303 6.81 -3.90 -5.03
C SER A 303 6.23 -2.58 -4.50
N GLN A 304 7.10 -1.63 -4.13
CA GLN A 304 6.65 -0.33 -3.61
C GLN A 304 5.83 0.48 -4.63
N LEU A 305 6.20 0.42 -5.91
CA LEU A 305 5.41 1.06 -6.97
C LEU A 305 4.02 0.41 -7.12
N LEU A 306 3.92 -0.91 -7.01
CA LEU A 306 2.64 -1.61 -7.06
C LEU A 306 1.76 -1.29 -5.84
N ILE A 307 2.35 -1.21 -4.64
CA ILE A 307 1.65 -0.77 -3.43
C ILE A 307 1.10 0.65 -3.62
N ALA A 308 1.91 1.58 -4.12
CA ALA A 308 1.50 2.95 -4.40
C ALA A 308 0.34 3.01 -5.42
N SER A 309 0.44 2.26 -6.52
CA SER A 309 -0.63 2.15 -7.54
C SER A 309 -1.95 1.66 -6.94
N ASN A 310 -1.89 0.67 -6.05
CA ASN A 310 -3.08 0.18 -5.34
C ASN A 310 -3.65 1.20 -4.35
N GLN A 311 -2.81 1.89 -3.56
CA GLN A 311 -3.28 2.93 -2.64
C GLN A 311 -4.00 4.06 -3.39
N ILE A 312 -3.48 4.48 -4.54
CA ILE A 312 -4.12 5.50 -5.39
C ILE A 312 -5.46 4.99 -5.92
N LYS A 313 -5.52 3.72 -6.36
CA LYS A 313 -6.76 3.10 -6.81
C LYS A 313 -7.82 3.08 -5.69
N ASP A 314 -7.43 2.74 -4.47
CA ASP A 314 -8.35 2.71 -3.33
C ASP A 314 -8.92 4.12 -3.05
N ILE A 315 -8.10 5.17 -3.16
CA ILE A 315 -8.55 6.58 -3.04
C ILE A 315 -9.46 6.99 -4.20
N GLU A 316 -9.15 6.58 -5.43
CA GLU A 316 -10.01 6.81 -6.60
C GLU A 316 -11.40 6.18 -6.39
N GLU A 317 -11.46 4.94 -5.90
CA GLU A 317 -12.71 4.25 -5.61
C GLU A 317 -13.53 4.98 -4.53
N LEU A 318 -12.88 5.48 -3.47
CA LEU A 318 -13.53 6.31 -2.45
C LEU A 318 -14.11 7.59 -3.07
N LEU A 319 -13.32 8.34 -3.83
CA LEU A 319 -13.78 9.59 -4.45
C LEU A 319 -14.88 9.36 -5.50
N MET A 320 -14.86 8.23 -6.23
CA MET A 320 -15.89 7.90 -7.22
C MET A 320 -17.25 7.62 -6.59
N HIS A 321 -17.31 7.03 -5.39
CA HIS A 321 -18.58 6.81 -4.65
C HIS A 321 -19.34 8.13 -4.48
N HIS A 322 -18.63 9.22 -4.18
CA HIS A 322 -19.18 10.58 -4.03
C HIS A 322 -19.59 11.25 -5.35
N THR A 323 -19.34 10.62 -6.49
CA THR A 323 -19.72 11.12 -7.82
C THR A 323 -20.76 10.23 -8.52
N ALA A 324 -21.13 9.09 -7.91
CA ALA A 324 -21.97 8.06 -8.50
C ALA A 324 -23.48 8.33 -8.35
N ASP A 325 -23.89 9.37 -7.62
CA ASP A 325 -25.30 9.79 -7.51
C ASP A 325 -25.88 10.42 -8.80
N ASP A 326 -25.15 10.38 -9.92
CA ASP A 326 -25.63 10.79 -11.25
C ASP A 326 -25.50 9.63 -12.27
N VAL A 327 -26.15 8.49 -12.00
CA VAL A 327 -26.65 7.60 -13.07
C VAL A 327 -28.14 7.38 -12.88
N ASP A 328 -28.90 8.47 -13.00
CA ASP A 328 -30.33 8.41 -13.30
C ASP A 328 -30.55 8.69 -14.79
N PHE A 329 -31.50 7.94 -15.34
CA PHE A 329 -31.88 7.80 -16.76
C PHE A 329 -32.32 9.09 -17.46
#